data_AF-A0A1Q2YZR4-F1
#
_entry.id   AF-A0A1Q2YZR4-F1
#
_cell.length_a   1.000
_cell.length_b   1.000
_cell.length_c   1.000
_cell.angle_alpha   90.00
_cell.angle_beta   90.00
_cell.angle_gamma   90.00
#
_symmetry.space_group_name_H-M   'P 1'
#
loop_
_entity.id
_entity.type
_entity.pdbx_description
1 polymer ?
#
loop_
_entity_poly.entity_id
_entity_poly.type
_entity_poly.pdbx_seq_one_letter_code
_entity_poly.pdbx_strand_id
1 'polypeptide(L)'
;MFFKDAPNDTVKGFDAVHVVEANDGLELWLGEVKLYQDVSSAVRDVVKELHEHTRIPYLRTEFAAIWRKVDPDHPHRAALERLLAGNVTMDEVFTRLSIPVLLTYDSSTVAAHKRTDGVYEAAIAAEFDKHHGRFRAARLPDEVKIILILLPMNNKAKLIERFDAKLKGMMA
;
A
#
# COMPACT_ATOMS: atom_id res chain seq x y z
N MET A 1 -15.70 3.38 -7.45
CA MET A 1 -16.16 1.99 -7.29
C MET A 1 -15.78 1.59 -5.87
N PHE A 2 -16.75 1.34 -4.98
CA PHE A 2 -16.50 0.91 -3.61
C PHE A 2 -16.64 -0.61 -3.57
N PHE A 3 -15.61 -1.32 -3.10
CA PHE A 3 -15.63 -2.77 -3.08
C PHE A 3 -15.53 -3.28 -1.65
N LYS A 4 -16.49 -4.14 -1.31
CA LYS A 4 -16.50 -4.94 -0.09
C LYS A 4 -15.85 -6.27 -0.43
N ASP A 5 -14.70 -6.57 0.16
CA ASP A 5 -14.03 -7.87 0.00
C ASP A 5 -14.34 -8.82 1.17
N ALA A 6 -14.69 -10.05 0.76
CA ALA A 6 -14.76 -11.34 1.46
C ALA A 6 -15.75 -11.60 2.63
N PRO A 7 -16.25 -12.85 2.76
CA PRO A 7 -17.08 -13.30 3.87
C PRO A 7 -16.24 -13.89 5.02
N ASN A 8 -16.40 -13.28 6.20
CA ASN A 8 -16.25 -13.87 7.54
C ASN A 8 -14.86 -14.37 8.04
N ASP A 9 -13.75 -13.85 7.51
CA ASP A 9 -12.49 -13.87 8.25
C ASP A 9 -11.85 -12.48 8.22
N THR A 10 -11.28 -12.05 9.34
CA THR A 10 -10.80 -10.67 9.53
C THR A 10 -9.41 -10.46 8.94
N VAL A 11 -9.22 -10.89 7.69
CA VAL A 11 -8.03 -10.52 6.92
C VAL A 11 -8.52 -9.71 5.73
N LYS A 12 -8.29 -8.40 5.80
CA LYS A 12 -8.57 -7.47 4.70
C LYS A 12 -7.60 -7.82 3.56
N GLY A 13 -8.10 -7.86 2.33
CA GLY A 13 -7.25 -7.98 1.13
C GLY A 13 -6.37 -6.74 0.94
N PHE A 14 -5.53 -6.76 -0.09
CA PHE A 14 -4.77 -5.57 -0.50
C PHE A 14 -5.69 -4.40 -0.83
N ASP A 15 -5.33 -3.19 -0.42
CA ASP A 15 -6.13 -1.98 -0.64
C ASP A 15 -6.19 -1.57 -2.12
N ALA A 16 -5.19 -1.97 -2.92
CA ALA A 16 -5.16 -1.73 -4.36
C ALA A 16 -4.38 -2.81 -5.12
N VAL A 17 -4.74 -3.02 -6.39
CA VAL A 17 -4.03 -3.92 -7.31
C VAL A 17 -3.79 -3.20 -8.61
N HIS A 18 -2.52 -3.12 -9.03
CA HIS A 18 -2.13 -2.54 -10.32
C HIS A 18 -1.27 -3.52 -11.10
N VAL A 19 -1.45 -3.49 -12.42
CA VAL A 19 -0.65 -4.22 -13.39
C VAL A 19 0.18 -3.18 -14.13
N VAL A 20 1.50 -3.26 -13.99
CA VAL A 20 2.42 -2.23 -14.50
C VAL A 20 3.36 -2.84 -15.52
N GLU A 21 3.49 -2.19 -16.68
CA GLU A 21 4.52 -2.52 -17.66
C GLU A 21 5.88 -1.99 -17.18
N ALA A 22 6.84 -2.89 -16.97
CA ALA A 22 8.24 -2.56 -16.69
C ALA A 22 9.13 -2.96 -17.87
N ASN A 23 10.39 -2.51 -17.84
CA ASN A 23 11.34 -2.71 -18.94
C ASN A 23 11.63 -4.20 -19.22
N ASP A 24 11.46 -5.08 -18.23
CA ASP A 24 11.78 -6.52 -18.29
C ASP A 24 10.55 -7.43 -18.18
N GLY A 25 9.34 -6.87 -18.32
CA GLY A 25 8.09 -7.60 -18.22
C GLY A 25 7.04 -6.88 -17.37
N LEU A 26 6.01 -7.62 -16.97
CA LEU A 26 4.91 -7.10 -16.16
C LEU A 26 5.26 -7.21 -14.67
N GLU A 27 4.99 -6.14 -13.91
CA GLU A 27 5.00 -6.15 -12.45
C GLU A 27 3.56 -6.15 -11.92
N LEU A 28 3.33 -6.93 -10.86
CA LEU A 28 2.10 -6.90 -10.08
C LEU A 28 2.35 -6.04 -8.85
N TRP A 29 1.52 -5.01 -8.68
CA TRP A 29 1.63 -4.06 -7.57
C TRP A 29 0.46 -4.25 -6.64
N LEU A 30 0.75 -4.66 -5.40
CA LEU A 30 -0.26 -4.90 -4.36
C LEU A 30 -0.12 -3.83 -3.29
N GLY A 31 -1.04 -2.86 -3.28
CA GLY A 31 -0.96 -1.67 -2.45
C GLY A 31 -1.48 -1.88 -1.04
N GLU A 32 -0.77 -1.34 -0.06
CA GLU A 32 -1.13 -1.32 1.35
C GLU A 32 -1.20 0.12 1.85
N VAL A 33 -2.29 0.47 2.54
CA VAL A 33 -2.53 1.82 3.05
C VAL A 33 -2.82 1.80 4.54
N LYS A 34 -2.18 2.72 5.26
CA LYS A 34 -2.36 2.90 6.69
C LYS A 34 -2.59 4.37 7.03
N LEU A 35 -3.79 4.67 7.53
CA LEU A 35 -4.13 5.99 8.07
C LEU A 35 -3.94 6.02 9.58
N TYR A 36 -2.90 6.67 10.07
CA TYR A 36 -2.59 6.75 11.50
C TYR A 36 -2.41 8.18 11.98
N GLN A 37 -2.44 8.38 13.28
CA GLN A 37 -2.00 9.63 13.90
C GLN A 37 -0.49 9.55 14.21
N ASP A 38 -0.08 8.42 14.79
CA ASP A 38 1.31 8.11 15.12
C ASP A 38 1.93 7.14 14.11
N VAL A 39 3.04 7.59 13.52
CA VAL A 39 3.85 6.81 12.57
C VAL A 39 4.43 5.53 13.19
N SER A 40 4.71 5.51 14.50
CA SER A 40 5.32 4.33 15.13
C SER A 40 4.35 3.16 15.14
N SER A 41 3.09 3.44 15.44
CA SER A 41 1.98 2.50 15.34
C SER A 41 1.73 2.11 13.89
N ALA A 42 1.78 3.07 12.95
CA ALA A 42 1.64 2.79 11.51
C ALA A 42 2.68 1.79 11.00
N VAL A 43 3.96 1.99 11.36
CA VAL A 43 5.07 1.11 10.97
C VAL A 43 4.89 -0.29 11.56
N ARG A 44 4.54 -0.40 12.85
CA ARG A 44 4.36 -1.72 13.49
C ARG A 44 3.24 -2.51 12.79
N ASP A 45 2.10 -1.88 12.59
CA ASP A 45 0.92 -2.54 12.08
C ASP A 45 1.11 -2.93 10.61
N VAL A 46 1.71 -2.05 9.78
CA VAL A 46 2.00 -2.38 8.38
C VAL A 46 3.03 -3.49 8.25
N VAL A 47 4.05 -3.54 9.12
CA VAL A 47 5.06 -4.61 9.07
C VAL A 47 4.43 -5.96 9.39
N LYS A 48 3.51 -6.00 10.36
CA LYS A 48 2.77 -7.22 10.67
C LYS A 48 1.95 -7.68 9.46
N GLU A 49 1.23 -6.77 8.82
CA GLU A 49 0.42 -7.10 7.64
C GLU A 49 1.29 -7.51 6.45
N LEU A 50 2.42 -6.84 6.20
CA LEU A 50 3.37 -7.26 5.17
C LEU A 50 3.81 -8.72 5.36
N HIS A 51 4.08 -9.15 6.60
CA HIS A 51 4.41 -10.55 6.92
C HIS A 51 3.24 -11.51 6.77
N GLU A 52 2.01 -11.06 6.96
CA GLU A 52 0.82 -11.88 6.75
C GLU A 52 0.50 -12.01 5.26
N HIS A 53 0.59 -10.89 4.54
CA HIS A 53 0.23 -10.75 3.14
C HIS A 53 1.27 -11.33 2.19
N THR A 54 2.51 -11.51 2.64
CA THR A 54 3.56 -12.21 1.87
C THR A 54 3.57 -13.73 2.09
N ARG A 55 2.70 -14.26 2.97
CA ARG A 55 2.60 -15.72 3.15
C ARG A 55 2.04 -16.35 1.88
N ILE A 56 2.70 -17.40 1.41
CA ILE A 56 2.35 -18.13 0.19
C ILE A 56 0.85 -18.51 0.13
N PRO A 57 0.23 -19.12 1.17
CA PRO A 57 -1.18 -19.48 1.10
C PRO A 57 -2.11 -18.27 0.93
N TYR A 58 -1.76 -17.15 1.57
CA TYR A 58 -2.53 -15.91 1.48
C TYR A 58 -2.42 -15.30 0.08
N LEU A 59 -1.18 -15.12 -0.43
CA LEU A 59 -0.97 -14.59 -1.79
C LEU A 59 -1.68 -15.41 -2.86
N ARG A 60 -1.67 -16.74 -2.75
CA ARG A 60 -2.36 -17.61 -3.71
C ARG A 60 -3.87 -17.43 -3.68
N THR A 61 -4.43 -17.19 -2.49
CA THR A 61 -5.87 -16.88 -2.33
C THR A 61 -6.19 -15.54 -2.98
N GLU A 62 -5.37 -14.53 -2.74
CA GLU A 62 -5.51 -13.20 -3.34
C GLU A 62 -5.37 -13.24 -4.87
N PHE A 63 -4.41 -14.02 -5.42
CA PHE A 63 -4.25 -14.16 -6.87
C PHE A 63 -5.48 -14.75 -7.56
N ALA A 64 -6.15 -15.71 -6.93
CA ALA A 64 -7.41 -16.24 -7.44
C ALA A 64 -8.52 -15.17 -7.44
N ALA A 65 -8.57 -14.31 -6.43
CA ALA A 65 -9.50 -13.19 -6.38
C ALA A 65 -9.19 -12.12 -7.43
N ILE A 66 -7.90 -11.79 -7.62
CA ILE A 66 -7.43 -10.84 -8.64
C ILE A 66 -7.77 -11.35 -10.04
N TRP A 67 -7.42 -12.59 -10.37
CA TRP A 67 -7.66 -13.18 -11.69
C TRP A 67 -9.13 -13.09 -12.13
N ARG A 68 -10.07 -13.30 -11.19
CA ARG A 68 -11.51 -13.18 -11.46
C ARG A 68 -11.99 -11.77 -11.80
N LYS A 69 -11.20 -10.74 -11.46
CA LYS A 69 -11.49 -9.33 -11.70
C LYS A 69 -10.73 -8.78 -12.93
N VAL A 70 -9.85 -9.56 -13.55
CA VAL A 70 -9.10 -9.17 -14.75
C VAL A 70 -10.03 -9.13 -15.95
N ASP A 71 -9.96 -8.03 -16.71
CA ASP A 71 -10.70 -7.88 -17.96
C ASP A 71 -10.26 -8.96 -18.98
N PRO A 72 -11.20 -9.70 -19.60
CA PRO A 72 -10.90 -10.63 -20.68
C PRO A 72 -10.06 -10.05 -21.82
N ASP A 73 -10.22 -8.75 -22.11
CA ASP A 73 -9.53 -8.04 -23.19
C ASP A 73 -8.27 -7.30 -22.72
N HIS A 74 -7.81 -7.56 -21.49
CA HIS A 74 -6.61 -6.90 -20.95
C HIS A 74 -5.38 -7.21 -21.84
N PRO A 75 -4.60 -6.20 -22.28
CA PRO A 75 -3.48 -6.38 -23.22
C PRO A 75 -2.43 -7.41 -22.76
N HIS A 76 -2.25 -7.54 -21.45
CA HIS A 76 -1.28 -8.45 -20.83
C HIS A 76 -1.90 -9.68 -20.17
N ARG A 77 -3.12 -10.06 -20.53
CA ARG A 77 -3.87 -11.13 -19.86
C ARG A 77 -3.10 -12.44 -19.77
N ALA A 78 -2.41 -12.86 -20.84
CA ALA A 78 -1.63 -14.10 -20.84
C ALA A 78 -0.43 -14.07 -19.88
N ALA A 79 0.26 -12.92 -19.78
CA ALA A 79 1.36 -12.74 -18.84
C ALA A 79 0.85 -12.75 -17.39
N LEU A 80 -0.28 -12.11 -17.14
CA LEU A 80 -0.93 -12.10 -15.83
C LEU A 80 -1.46 -13.49 -15.44
N GLU A 81 -2.05 -14.22 -16.39
CA GLU A 81 -2.50 -15.60 -16.19
C GLU A 81 -1.34 -16.48 -15.71
N ARG A 82 -0.19 -16.39 -16.38
CA ARG A 82 1.01 -17.11 -16.00
C ARG A 82 1.49 -16.71 -14.60
N LEU A 83 1.57 -15.41 -14.31
CA LEU A 83 2.04 -14.92 -13.00
C LEU A 83 1.14 -15.38 -11.84
N LEU A 84 -0.17 -15.39 -12.05
CA LEU A 84 -1.17 -15.78 -11.05
C LEU A 84 -1.41 -17.29 -11.00
N ALA A 85 -0.98 -18.05 -12.02
CA ALA A 85 -1.20 -19.48 -12.12
C ALA A 85 -0.45 -20.26 -11.02
N GLY A 86 -1.09 -21.33 -10.54
CA GLY A 86 -0.56 -22.21 -9.49
C GLY A 86 0.70 -23.00 -9.85
N ASN A 87 1.12 -22.98 -11.11
CA ASN A 87 2.27 -23.74 -11.62
C ASN A 87 3.57 -22.93 -11.71
N VAL A 88 3.55 -21.62 -11.42
CA VAL A 88 4.76 -20.78 -11.30
C VAL A 88 5.27 -20.84 -9.85
N THR A 89 6.59 -20.85 -9.66
CA THR A 89 7.18 -20.86 -8.32
C THR A 89 6.92 -19.53 -7.60
N MET A 90 6.82 -19.55 -6.27
CA MET A 90 6.64 -18.30 -5.52
C MET A 90 7.84 -17.37 -5.63
N ASP A 91 9.05 -17.91 -5.74
CA ASP A 91 10.25 -17.11 -5.94
C ASP A 91 10.17 -16.31 -7.25
N GLU A 92 9.73 -16.93 -8.35
CA GLU A 92 9.51 -16.23 -9.63
C GLU A 92 8.42 -15.17 -9.51
N VAL A 93 7.32 -15.46 -8.80
CA VAL A 93 6.27 -14.46 -8.53
C VAL A 93 6.83 -13.27 -7.75
N PHE A 94 7.60 -13.52 -6.70
CA PHE A 94 8.17 -12.50 -5.84
C PHE A 94 9.09 -11.54 -6.59
N THR A 95 9.83 -12.02 -7.61
CA THR A 95 10.63 -11.14 -8.49
C THR A 95 9.80 -10.11 -9.27
N ARG A 96 8.50 -10.36 -9.45
CA ARG A 96 7.57 -9.50 -10.18
C ARG A 96 6.61 -8.75 -9.25
N LEU A 97 6.71 -8.97 -7.94
CA LEU A 97 5.81 -8.41 -6.96
C LEU A 97 6.42 -7.14 -6.33
N SER A 98 5.69 -6.04 -6.46
CA SER A 98 5.96 -4.78 -5.75
C SER A 98 4.84 -4.51 -4.75
N ILE A 99 5.20 -4.07 -3.54
CA ILE A 99 4.23 -3.68 -2.51
C ILE A 99 4.43 -2.19 -2.17
N PRO A 100 3.64 -1.30 -2.78
CA PRO A 100 3.56 0.09 -2.34
C PRO A 100 2.91 0.18 -0.97
N VAL A 101 3.59 0.83 -0.03
CA VAL A 101 3.12 1.05 1.33
C VAL A 101 2.92 2.55 1.55
N LEU A 102 1.67 2.99 1.62
CA LEU A 102 1.32 4.37 1.94
C LEU A 102 1.08 4.53 3.44
N LEU A 103 1.97 5.27 4.09
CA LEU A 103 1.80 5.67 5.49
C LEU A 103 1.40 7.13 5.57
N THR A 104 0.20 7.37 6.12
CA THR A 104 -0.25 8.73 6.46
C THR A 104 -0.23 8.92 7.97
N TYR A 105 0.23 10.10 8.40
CA TYR A 105 0.43 10.42 9.81
C TYR A 105 0.27 11.93 10.08
N ASP A 106 -0.02 12.29 11.32
CA ASP A 106 -0.06 13.69 11.74
C ASP A 106 1.37 14.21 11.94
N SER A 107 1.78 15.13 11.08
CA SER A 107 3.11 15.71 11.07
C SER A 107 3.12 17.05 11.82
N SER A 108 3.88 17.07 12.92
CA SER A 108 4.16 18.33 13.64
C SER A 108 4.88 19.34 12.76
N THR A 109 5.70 18.87 11.82
CA THR A 109 6.40 19.73 10.85
C THR A 109 5.42 20.43 9.93
N VAL A 110 4.47 19.69 9.36
CA VAL A 110 3.41 20.27 8.52
C VAL A 110 2.51 21.22 9.32
N ALA A 111 2.19 20.89 10.58
CA ALA A 111 1.38 21.76 11.43
C ALA A 111 2.07 23.08 11.80
N ALA A 112 3.40 23.06 11.96
CA ALA A 112 4.19 24.23 12.36
C ALA A 112 4.48 25.21 11.22
N HIS A 113 4.44 24.76 9.95
CA HIS A 113 4.79 25.59 8.80
C HIS A 113 3.55 25.99 8.00
N LYS A 114 3.47 27.28 7.63
CA LYS A 114 2.36 27.84 6.84
C LYS A 114 2.70 28.07 5.37
N ARG A 115 3.96 27.81 5.00
CA ARG A 115 4.52 28.06 3.68
C ARG A 115 5.53 26.97 3.35
N THR A 116 5.65 26.67 2.06
CA THR A 116 6.73 25.86 1.51
C THR A 116 7.92 26.77 1.26
N ASP A 117 8.93 26.66 2.12
CA ASP A 117 10.21 27.35 2.01
C ASP A 117 11.34 26.40 2.40
N GLY A 118 12.60 26.84 2.26
CA GLY A 118 13.76 26.00 2.57
C GLY A 118 13.83 25.53 4.03
N VAL A 119 13.20 26.23 4.97
CA VAL A 119 13.13 25.81 6.37
C VAL A 119 12.18 24.64 6.51
N TYR A 120 10.99 24.73 5.90
CA TYR A 120 10.04 23.63 5.84
C TYR A 120 10.62 22.41 5.11
N GLU A 121 11.27 22.60 3.96
CA GLU A 121 11.87 21.53 3.18
C GLU A 121 12.93 20.76 3.97
N ALA A 122 13.81 21.48 4.68
CA ALA A 122 14.81 20.84 5.54
C ALA A 122 14.17 20.08 6.71
N ALA A 123 13.15 20.67 7.35
CA ALA A 123 12.46 20.05 8.48
C ALA A 123 11.70 18.78 8.06
N ILE A 124 11.00 18.81 6.93
CA ILE A 124 10.21 17.66 6.47
C ILE A 124 11.12 16.54 5.92
N ALA A 125 12.25 16.88 5.29
CA ALA A 125 13.25 15.90 4.90
C ALA A 125 13.81 15.15 6.11
N ALA A 126 14.16 15.88 7.18
CA ALA A 126 14.63 15.26 8.43
C ALA A 126 13.56 14.36 9.08
N GLU A 127 12.29 14.75 9.01
CA GLU A 127 11.16 13.93 9.47
C GLU A 127 11.02 12.64 8.64
N PHE A 128 11.11 12.73 7.31
CA PHE A 128 11.08 11.57 6.42
C PHE A 128 12.25 10.63 6.66
N ASP A 129 13.47 11.13 6.80
CA ASP A 129 14.64 10.31 7.10
C ASP A 129 14.49 9.54 8.41
N LYS A 130 13.93 10.19 9.44
CA LYS A 130 13.62 9.53 10.72
C LYS A 130 12.61 8.40 10.55
N HIS A 131 11.53 8.63 9.80
CA HIS A 131 10.49 7.62 9.60
C HIS A 131 10.93 6.48 8.69
N HIS A 132 11.64 6.81 7.60
CA HIS A 132 12.27 5.85 6.72
C HIS A 132 13.28 4.98 7.48
N GLY A 133 14.13 5.58 8.33
CA GLY A 133 15.05 4.84 9.19
C GLY A 133 14.34 3.89 10.13
N ARG A 134 13.22 4.32 10.74
CA ARG A 134 12.40 3.45 11.59
C ARG A 134 11.76 2.29 10.81
N PHE A 135 11.25 2.56 9.61
CA PHE A 135 10.65 1.55 8.74
C PHE A 135 11.69 0.51 8.30
N ARG A 136 12.89 0.96 7.89
CA ARG A 136 13.99 0.08 7.51
C ARG A 136 14.56 -0.73 8.67
N ALA A 137 14.52 -0.19 9.88
CA ALA A 137 14.92 -0.92 11.08
C ALA A 137 13.91 -1.99 11.50
N ALA A 138 12.68 -1.96 10.96
CA ALA A 138 11.73 -3.04 11.13
C ALA A 138 12.17 -4.25 10.30
N ARG A 139 11.92 -5.45 10.81
CA ARG A 139 12.15 -6.69 10.07
C ARG A 139 11.08 -6.82 8.99
N LEU A 140 11.39 -6.39 7.77
CA LEU A 140 10.52 -6.49 6.60
C LEU A 140 10.68 -7.88 5.94
N PRO A 141 9.71 -8.35 5.14
CA PRO A 141 9.91 -9.50 4.27
C PRO A 141 11.01 -9.21 3.24
N ASP A 142 11.92 -10.16 3.03
CA ASP A 142 13.12 -9.99 2.19
C ASP A 142 12.83 -10.33 0.71
N GLU A 143 11.75 -11.05 0.46
CA GLU A 143 11.41 -11.64 -0.83
C GLU A 143 10.73 -10.63 -1.78
N VAL A 144 10.19 -9.52 -1.26
CA VAL A 144 9.39 -8.57 -2.04
C VAL A 144 10.01 -7.18 -2.10
N LYS A 145 9.78 -6.51 -3.23
CA LYS A 145 10.14 -5.10 -3.38
C LYS A 145 9.10 -4.23 -2.67
N ILE A 146 9.52 -3.52 -1.63
CA ILE A 146 8.64 -2.61 -0.87
C ILE A 146 8.93 -1.17 -1.28
N ILE A 147 7.89 -0.43 -1.65
CA ILE A 147 7.97 0.98 -2.02
C ILE A 147 7.28 1.80 -0.92
N LEU A 148 8.06 2.44 -0.06
CA LEU A 148 7.51 3.28 1.02
C LEU A 148 7.11 4.66 0.49
N ILE A 149 5.85 5.04 0.73
CA ILE A 149 5.30 6.36 0.44
C ILE A 149 4.89 6.99 1.77
N LEU A 150 5.57 8.07 2.16
CA LEU A 150 5.25 8.85 3.35
C LEU A 150 4.41 10.07 2.95
N LEU A 151 3.22 10.17 3.52
CA LEU A 151 2.32 11.31 3.29
C LEU A 151 2.03 12.01 4.63
N PRO A 152 2.77 13.08 4.96
CA PRO A 152 2.55 13.83 6.19
C PRO A 152 1.28 14.67 6.06
N MET A 153 0.46 14.67 7.12
CA MET A 153 -0.78 15.44 7.17
C MET A 153 -0.73 16.46 8.30
N ASN A 154 -1.42 17.58 8.12
CA ASN A 154 -1.59 18.56 9.21
C ASN A 154 -2.51 18.00 10.31
N ASN A 155 -3.65 17.42 9.92
CA ASN A 155 -4.61 16.85 10.85
C ASN A 155 -5.49 15.80 10.16
N LYS A 156 -5.28 14.53 10.51
CA LYS A 156 -6.03 13.37 10.03
C LYS A 156 -7.51 13.47 10.35
N ALA A 157 -7.86 13.87 11.59
CA ALA A 157 -9.26 13.92 12.02
C ALA A 157 -10.07 14.88 11.15
N LYS A 158 -9.49 16.04 10.83
CA LYS A 158 -10.09 17.04 9.94
C LYS A 158 -10.22 16.53 8.49
N LEU A 159 -9.27 15.73 8.03
CA LEU A 159 -9.35 15.09 6.71
C LEU A 159 -10.52 14.11 6.66
N ILE A 160 -10.61 13.20 7.64
CA ILE A 160 -11.69 12.20 7.73
C ILE A 160 -13.04 12.90 7.84
N GLU A 161 -13.18 13.90 8.71
CA GLU A 161 -14.41 14.68 8.87
C GLU A 161 -14.87 15.28 7.54
N ARG A 162 -13.95 15.86 6.75
CA ARG A 162 -14.26 16.42 5.43
C ARG A 162 -14.63 15.36 4.41
N PHE A 163 -13.98 14.21 4.41
CA PHE A 163 -14.36 13.09 3.56
C PHE A 163 -15.77 12.59 3.89
N ASP A 164 -16.06 12.38 5.18
CA ASP A 164 -17.36 11.93 5.65
C ASP A 164 -18.47 12.92 5.30
N ALA A 165 -18.24 14.21 5.52
CA ALA A 165 -19.18 15.26 5.16
C ALA A 165 -19.46 15.28 3.65
N LYS A 166 -18.42 15.15 2.82
CA LYS A 166 -18.55 15.13 1.36
C LYS A 166 -19.29 13.88 0.87
N LEU A 167 -18.99 12.70 1.43
CA LEU A 167 -19.69 11.46 1.10
C LEU A 167 -21.17 11.55 1.45
N LYS A 168 -21.51 12.05 2.64
CA LYS A 168 -22.91 12.26 3.05
C LYS A 168 -23.62 13.23 2.10
N GLY A 169 -22.96 14.29 1.67
CA GLY A 169 -23.52 15.26 0.72
C GLY A 169 -23.70 14.74 -0.72
N MET A 170 -23.05 13.62 -1.09
CA MET A 170 -23.25 12.96 -2.40
C MET A 170 -24.34 11.88 -2.37
N MET A 171 -24.81 11.48 -1.18
CA MET A 171 -25.91 10.54 -0.98
C MET A 171 -27.26 11.24 -0.74
N ALA A 172 -27.27 12.58 -0.71
CA ALA A 172 -28.45 13.43 -0.59
C ALA A 172 -28.77 14.07 -1.94
#